data_AF-A0A8S0FLE8-F1
#
_entry.id   AF-A0A8S0FLE8-F1
#
_cell.length_a   1.000
_cell.length_b   1.000
_cell.length_c   1.000
_cell.angle_alpha   90.00
_cell.angle_beta   90.00
_cell.angle_gamma   90.00
#
_symmetry.space_group_name_H-M   'P 1'
#
loop_
_entity.id
_entity.type
_entity.pdbx_description
1 polymer ?
#
loop_
_entity_poly.entity_id
_entity_poly.type
_entity_poly.pdbx_seq_one_letter_code
_entity_poly.pdbx_strand_id
1 'polypeptide(L)'
;MAQNHEVVAFDTHQKKVDLLNDKLSPIEDKEIENYLSTKILNFRATTNKYEAYKNANYVIIATPTNYDPGSNYFDTSSVEASVHR
;
A
#
# COMPACT_ATOMS: atom_id res chain seq x y z
N MET A 1 9.77 7.42 -2.67
CA MET A 1 8.64 8.32 -3.01
C MET A 1 8.35 9.32 -1.90
N ALA A 2 7.94 8.86 -0.71
CA ALA A 2 7.44 9.72 0.38
C ALA A 2 8.43 10.73 0.98
N GLN A 3 9.71 10.64 0.62
CA GLN A 3 10.71 11.66 1.00
C GLN A 3 10.53 12.98 0.24
N ASN A 4 9.92 12.95 -0.95
CA ASN A 4 9.82 14.13 -1.84
C ASN A 4 8.39 14.42 -2.32
N HIS A 5 7.43 13.52 -2.08
CA HIS A 5 6.05 13.63 -2.56
C HIS A 5 5.08 13.15 -1.48
N GLU A 6 3.83 13.59 -1.55
CA GLU A 6 2.74 13.00 -0.75
C GLU A 6 2.49 11.56 -1.21
N VAL A 7 2.46 10.63 -0.26
CA VAL A 7 2.16 9.22 -0.50
C VAL A 7 1.08 8.77 0.46
N VAL A 8 -0.01 8.23 -0.09
CA VAL A 8 -1.09 7.62 0.67
C VAL A 8 -1.12 6.13 0.40
N ALA A 9 -0.82 5.31 1.41
CA ALA A 9 -0.92 3.86 1.31
C ALA A 9 -2.35 3.40 1.59
N PHE A 10 -2.93 2.62 0.69
CA PHE A 10 -4.20 1.94 0.90
C PHE A 10 -3.96 0.48 1.23
N ASP A 11 -4.55 -0.01 2.32
CA ASP A 11 -4.63 -1.44 2.65
C ASP A 11 -6.03 -1.70 3.23
N THR A 12 -6.58 -2.90 3.02
CA THR A 12 -7.88 -3.30 3.58
C THR A 12 -7.80 -3.73 5.04
N HIS A 13 -6.60 -4.02 5.55
CA HIS A 13 -6.37 -4.45 6.92
C HIS A 13 -6.11 -3.25 7.84
N GLN A 14 -7.11 -2.86 8.63
CA GLN A 14 -7.02 -1.72 9.55
C GLN A 14 -5.78 -1.79 10.46
N LYS A 15 -5.45 -2.98 10.98
CA LYS A 15 -4.26 -3.17 11.82
C LYS A 15 -2.95 -2.75 11.13
N LYS A 16 -2.80 -3.00 9.83
CA LYS A 16 -1.60 -2.58 9.08
C LYS A 16 -1.58 -1.07 8.88
N VAL A 17 -2.74 -0.48 8.60
CA VAL A 17 -2.91 0.96 8.47
C VAL A 17 -2.54 1.68 9.78
N ASP A 18 -3.00 1.16 10.91
CA ASP A 18 -2.71 1.73 12.23
C ASP A 18 -1.20 1.69 12.51
N LEU A 19 -0.55 0.53 12.32
CA LEU A 19 0.90 0.40 12.48
C LEU A 19 1.66 1.40 11.61
N LEU A 20 1.31 1.52 10.33
CA LEU A 20 1.95 2.44 9.40
C LEU A 20 1.80 3.92 9.82
N ASN A 21 0.62 4.29 10.32
CA ASN A 21 0.36 5.65 10.83
C ASN A 21 1.11 5.91 12.16
N ASP A 22 1.33 4.87 12.96
CA ASP A 22 2.18 4.90 14.15
C ASP A 22 3.68 4.80 13.83
N LYS A 23 4.06 4.83 12.54
CA LYS A 23 5.43 4.72 12.03
C LYS A 23 6.10 3.38 12.38
N LEU A 24 5.31 2.33 12.51
CA LEU A 24 5.74 0.96 12.73
C LEU A 24 5.57 0.14 11.43
N SER A 25 6.62 -0.57 11.04
CA SER A 25 6.56 -1.43 9.86
C SER A 25 5.68 -2.66 10.12
N PRO A 26 4.74 -3.00 9.23
CA PRO A 26 3.95 -4.23 9.33
C PRO A 26 4.70 -5.48 8.82
N ILE A 27 5.94 -5.32 8.32
CA ILE A 27 6.82 -6.39 7.83
C ILE A 27 8.23 -6.21 8.40
N GLU A 28 8.95 -7.32 8.51
CA GLU A 28 10.34 -7.32 8.98
C GLU A 28 11.27 -6.84 7.84
N ASP A 29 11.57 -5.55 7.83
CA ASP A 29 12.49 -4.93 6.87
C ASP A 29 13.20 -3.76 7.55
N LYS A 30 14.53 -3.90 7.70
CA LYS A 30 15.36 -2.95 8.44
C LYS A 30 15.36 -1.56 7.82
N GLU A 31 15.27 -1.46 6.49
CA GLU A 31 15.28 -0.17 5.82
C GLU A 31 13.93 0.54 5.98
N ILE A 32 12.83 -0.19 5.81
CA ILE A 32 11.48 0.36 6.01
C ILE A 32 11.29 0.83 7.46
N GLU A 33 11.67 0.01 8.44
CA GLU A 33 11.61 0.35 9.87
C GLU A 33 12.42 1.61 10.18
N ASN A 34 13.66 1.68 9.68
CA ASN A 34 14.53 2.84 9.86
C ASN A 34 13.95 4.09 9.19
N TYR A 35 13.38 3.98 7.99
CA TYR A 35 12.82 5.13 7.28
C TYR A 35 11.55 5.66 7.95
N LEU A 36 10.63 4.79 8.34
CA LEU A 36 9.41 5.18 9.04
C LEU A 36 9.72 5.87 10.37
N SER A 37 10.68 5.34 11.14
CA SER A 37 11.01 5.86 12.47
C SER A 37 11.90 7.11 12.46
N THR A 38 12.85 7.22 11.52
CA THR A 38 13.91 8.26 11.58
C THR A 38 13.79 9.37 10.55
N LYS A 39 13.05 9.16 9.44
CA LYS A 39 12.97 10.15 8.35
C LYS A 39 11.70 10.97 8.46
N ILE A 40 11.78 12.20 7.94
CA ILE A 40 10.59 13.01 7.68
C ILE A 40 10.01 12.52 6.36
N LEU A 41 8.83 11.91 6.42
CA LEU A 41 8.12 11.38 5.27
C LEU A 41 6.75 12.07 5.17
N ASN A 42 6.35 12.47 3.97
CA ASN A 42 4.97 12.87 3.69
C ASN A 42 4.17 11.61 3.35
N PHE A 43 3.92 10.80 4.38
CA PHE A 43 3.32 9.48 4.27
C PHE A 43 2.19 9.31 5.27
N ARG A 44 1.09 8.69 4.83
CA ARG A 44 -0.01 8.22 5.67
C ARG A 44 -0.64 6.98 5.06
N ALA A 45 -1.33 6.19 5.88
CA ALA A 45 -2.09 5.04 5.44
C ALA A 45 -3.60 5.21 5.72
N THR A 46 -4.45 4.61 4.90
CA THR A 46 -5.91 4.63 5.07
C THR A 46 -6.56 3.34 4.56
N THR A 47 -7.68 2.95 5.16
CA THR A 47 -8.59 1.91 4.65
C THR A 47 -9.66 2.50 3.73
N ASN A 48 -9.69 3.83 3.53
CA ASN A 48 -10.65 4.50 2.67
C ASN A 48 -10.13 4.64 1.23
N LYS A 49 -10.67 3.82 0.33
CA LYS A 49 -10.30 3.80 -1.10
C LYS A 49 -10.54 5.14 -1.79
N TYR A 50 -11.65 5.82 -1.50
CA TYR A 50 -11.96 7.13 -2.09
C TYR A 50 -10.92 8.18 -1.69
N GLU A 51 -10.59 8.24 -0.40
CA GLU A 51 -9.57 9.14 0.13
C GLU A 51 -8.19 8.88 -0.47
N ALA A 52 -7.79 7.61 -0.60
CA ALA A 52 -6.49 7.22 -1.13
C ALA A 52 -6.30 7.61 -2.59
N TYR A 53 -7.37 7.59 -3.39
CA TYR A 53 -7.28 7.85 -4.83
C TYR A 53 -7.68 9.26 -5.23
N LYS A 54 -8.41 9.97 -4.37
CA LYS A 54 -8.84 11.33 -4.65
C LYS A 54 -7.61 12.22 -4.85
N ASN A 55 -7.54 12.85 -6.03
CA ASN A 55 -6.46 13.75 -6.46
C ASN A 55 -5.09 13.09 -6.67
N ALA A 56 -4.99 11.75 -6.65
CA ALA A 56 -3.74 11.08 -6.95
C ALA A 56 -3.34 11.30 -8.42
N ASN A 57 -2.12 11.78 -8.67
CA ASN A 57 -1.58 11.89 -10.05
C ASN A 57 -1.19 10.52 -10.62
N TYR A 58 -0.74 9.62 -9.74
CA TYR A 58 -0.34 8.27 -10.08
C TYR A 58 -0.85 7.30 -9.02
N VAL A 59 -1.23 6.09 -9.45
CA VAL A 59 -1.59 4.98 -8.56
C VAL A 59 -0.64 3.82 -8.84
N ILE A 60 0.09 3.40 -7.80
CA ILE A 60 0.94 2.20 -7.85
C ILE A 60 0.13 1.05 -7.28
N ILE A 61 -0.19 0.05 -8.12
CA ILE A 61 -0.91 -1.15 -7.69
C ILE A 61 0.12 -2.22 -7.33
N ALA A 62 0.19 -2.55 -6.04
CA ALA A 62 1.06 -3.58 -5.46
C ALA A 62 0.25 -4.64 -4.71
N THR A 63 -0.97 -4.93 -5.18
CA THR A 63 -1.82 -5.96 -4.61
C THR A 63 -1.27 -7.36 -4.94
N PRO A 64 -1.47 -8.37 -4.08
CA PRO A 64 -1.01 -9.72 -4.35
C PRO A 64 -1.61 -10.26 -5.65
N THR A 65 -0.77 -10.87 -6.49
CA THR A 65 -1.18 -11.76 -7.57
C THR A 65 -0.75 -13.16 -7.20
N ASN A 66 -1.67 -14.13 -7.27
CA ASN A 66 -1.33 -15.52 -7.01
C ASN A 66 -1.41 -16.31 -8.31
N TYR A 67 -0.41 -17.16 -8.56
CA TYR A 67 -0.43 -18.07 -9.69
C TYR A 67 -1.04 -19.40 -9.22
N ASP A 68 -2.08 -19.85 -9.92
CA ASP A 68 -2.64 -21.19 -9.73
C ASP A 68 -2.06 -22.15 -10.77
N PRO A 69 -1.10 -23.02 -10.39
CA PRO A 69 -0.51 -23.99 -11.31
C PRO A 69 -1.49 -25.08 -11.75
N GLY A 70 -2.62 -25.29 -11.05
CA GLY A 70 -3.63 -26.28 -11.42
C GLY A 70 -4.48 -25.86 -12.63
N SER A 71 -4.76 -24.56 -12.74
CA SER A 71 -5.50 -23.97 -13.86
C SER A 71 -4.61 -23.25 -14.87
N ASN A 72 -3.30 -23.15 -14.61
CA ASN A 72 -2.32 -22.39 -15.41
C ASN A 72 -2.75 -20.93 -15.60
N TYR A 73 -3.26 -20.32 -14.52
CA TYR A 73 -3.89 -18.99 -14.52
C TYR A 73 -3.30 -18.11 -13.42
N PHE A 74 -3.14 -16.83 -13.73
CA PHE A 74 -2.81 -15.82 -12.72
C PHE A 74 -4.09 -15.17 -12.21
N ASP A 75 -4.37 -15.32 -10.91
CA ASP A 75 -5.41 -14.55 -10.25
C ASP A 75 -4.97 -13.08 -10.17
N THR A 76 -5.57 -12.28 -11.06
CA THR A 76 -5.39 -10.82 -11.16
C THR A 76 -6.59 -10.05 -10.63
N SER A 77 -7.55 -10.72 -9.96
CA SER A 77 -8.77 -10.10 -9.45
C SER A 77 -8.51 -8.90 -8.54
N SER A 78 -7.44 -8.94 -7.74
CA SER A 78 -7.02 -7.85 -6.85
C SER A 78 -6.58 -6.60 -7.62
N VAL A 79 -5.90 -6.79 -8.76
CA VAL A 79 -5.47 -5.72 -9.66
C VAL A 79 -6.69 -5.15 -10.37
N GLU A 80 -7.56 -6.02 -10.91
CA GLU A 80 -8.78 -5.60 -11.60
C GLU A 80 -9.72 -4.80 -10.70
N ALA A 81 -9.90 -5.23 -9.43
CA ALA A 81 -10.69 -4.50 -8.43
C ALA A 81 -10.07 -3.15 -8.04
N SER A 82 -8.76 -2.98 -8.23
CA SER A 82 -8.07 -1.70 -7.99
C SER A 82 -8.22 -0.74 -9.18
N VAL A 83 -8.36 -1.27 -10.40
CA VAL A 83 -8.56 -0.50 -11.64
C VAL A 83 -10.03 -0.14 -11.86
N HIS A 84 -10.95 -1.06 -11.61
CA HIS A 84 -12.39 -0.83 -11.77
C HIS A 84 -12.95 -0.12 -10.52
N ARG A 85 -13.55 1.05 -10.77
CA ARG A 85 -14.11 1.97 -9.76
C ARG A 85 -15.42 1.47 -9.19
#